data_AF-A0A060X7J5-F1
#
_entry.id   AF-A0A060X7J5-F1
#
_cell.length_a   1.000
_cell.length_b   1.000
_cell.length_c   1.000
_cell.angle_alpha   90.00
_cell.angle_beta   90.00
_cell.angle_gamma   90.00
#
_symmetry.space_group_name_H-M   'P 1'
#
loop_
_entity.id
_entity.type
_entity.pdbx_description
1 polymer ?
#
loop_
_entity_poly.entity_id
_entity_poly.type
_entity_poly.pdbx_seq_one_letter_code
_entity_poly.pdbx_strand_id
1 'polypeptide(L)'
;MAPFPDEVDVFTGPHWRMKQLVGLYCEKLSQTNFSNNNDFRSFLQSLCATFKEFKMHEQIENEYIIGLLQQRSCNVYNVHSDNKLSEMLSLFEKGLRSVKSENEQLNYAQQLKERLEAFTQDFLPHMKEEEEV
;
A
#
# COMPACT_ATOMS: atom_id res chain seq x y z
N MET A 1 8.21 -24.61 8.78
CA MET A 1 9.49 -24.84 8.09
C MET A 1 10.56 -24.06 8.84
N ALA A 2 11.84 -24.44 8.77
CA ALA A 2 12.90 -23.56 9.25
C ALA A 2 12.94 -22.31 8.35
N PRO A 3 13.24 -21.11 8.88
CA PRO A 3 13.37 -19.91 8.05
C PRO A 3 14.47 -20.11 7.01
N PHE A 4 14.28 -19.52 5.83
CA PHE A 4 15.33 -19.44 4.82
C PHE A 4 16.52 -18.62 5.37
N PRO A 5 17.76 -18.87 4.94
CA PRO A 5 18.90 -18.05 5.34
C PRO A 5 18.75 -16.59 4.88
N ASP A 6 19.14 -15.64 5.73
CA ASP A 6 18.97 -14.19 5.49
C ASP A 6 19.60 -13.74 4.15
N GLU A 7 20.73 -14.32 3.74
CA GLU A 7 21.43 -13.95 2.50
C GLU A 7 20.68 -14.27 1.20
N VAL A 8 19.63 -15.10 1.27
CA VAL A 8 18.79 -15.47 0.12
C VAL A 8 17.34 -15.05 0.29
N ASP A 9 16.99 -14.42 1.41
CA ASP A 9 15.65 -13.89 1.66
C ASP A 9 15.49 -12.53 0.97
N VAL A 10 14.66 -12.50 -0.07
CA VAL A 10 14.40 -11.31 -0.87
C VAL A 10 13.16 -10.52 -0.43
N PHE A 11 12.37 -11.04 0.53
CA PHE A 11 11.04 -10.51 0.88
C PHE A 11 10.98 -9.95 2.31
N THR A 12 11.57 -10.63 3.31
CA THR A 12 11.38 -10.26 4.72
C THR A 12 11.79 -8.82 5.03
N GLY A 13 12.92 -8.37 4.47
CA GLY A 13 13.41 -6.99 4.65
C GLY A 13 12.44 -5.94 4.08
N PRO A 14 12.14 -5.98 2.77
CA PRO A 14 11.13 -5.11 2.15
C PRO A 14 9.76 -5.18 2.84
N HIS A 15 9.25 -6.37 3.15
CA HIS A 15 7.94 -6.54 3.76
C HIS A 15 7.87 -6.03 5.20
N TRP A 16 8.97 -6.09 5.96
CA TRP A 16 9.03 -5.42 7.25
C TRP A 16 8.75 -3.92 7.11
N ARG A 17 9.34 -3.28 6.09
CA ARG A 17 9.12 -1.85 5.81
C ARG A 17 7.67 -1.59 5.35
N MET A 18 7.11 -2.43 4.51
CA MET A 18 5.73 -2.28 4.05
C MET A 18 4.72 -2.45 5.21
N LYS A 19 4.90 -3.49 6.05
CA LYS A 19 4.11 -3.72 7.26
C LYS A 19 4.26 -2.57 8.26
N GLN A 20 5.45 -1.98 8.40
CA GLN A 20 5.67 -0.77 9.21
C GLN A 20 4.85 0.41 8.70
N LEU A 21 4.86 0.67 7.40
CA LEU A 21 4.09 1.73 6.77
C LEU A 21 2.58 1.54 6.91
N VAL A 22 2.10 0.29 6.83
CA VAL A 22 0.72 -0.07 7.15
C VAL A 22 0.36 0.33 8.58
N GLY A 23 1.19 -0.05 9.56
CA GLY A 23 1.01 0.35 10.95
C GLY A 23 0.94 1.88 11.12
N LEU A 24 1.86 2.60 10.48
CA LEU A 24 1.94 4.07 10.57
C LEU A 24 0.72 4.77 10.00
N TYR A 25 0.20 4.37 8.83
CA TYR A 25 -1.01 5.02 8.31
C TYR A 25 -2.25 4.62 9.10
N CYS A 26 -2.33 3.40 9.63
CA CYS A 26 -3.43 2.96 10.50
C CYS A 26 -3.49 3.79 11.78
N GLU A 27 -2.33 4.03 12.41
CA GLU A 27 -2.22 4.91 13.57
C GLU A 27 -2.68 6.34 13.21
N LYS A 28 -2.12 6.92 12.14
CA LYS A 28 -2.50 8.26 11.68
C LYS A 28 -3.99 8.36 11.35
N LEU A 29 -4.59 7.34 10.73
CA LEU A 29 -6.01 7.29 10.40
C LEU A 29 -6.87 7.40 11.66
N SER A 30 -6.47 6.72 12.74
CA SER A 30 -7.20 6.72 14.02
C SER A 30 -7.11 8.06 14.77
N GLN A 31 -6.04 8.85 14.52
CA GLN A 31 -5.75 10.09 15.21
C GLN A 31 -6.11 11.36 14.41
N THR A 32 -6.38 11.22 13.10
CA THR A 32 -6.65 12.37 12.21
C THR A 32 -8.01 13.01 12.52
N ASN A 33 -8.01 14.31 12.80
CA ASN A 33 -9.24 15.09 12.86
C ASN A 33 -9.70 15.48 11.44
N PHE A 34 -10.65 14.73 10.88
CA PHE A 34 -11.16 14.95 9.53
C PHE A 34 -11.96 16.26 9.36
N SER A 35 -12.42 16.90 10.43
CA SER A 35 -13.02 18.24 10.36
C SER A 35 -11.98 19.36 10.25
N ASN A 36 -10.70 19.07 10.56
CA ASN A 36 -9.62 20.03 10.41
C ASN A 36 -8.96 19.90 9.03
N ASN A 37 -8.93 20.99 8.25
CA ASN A 37 -8.37 20.96 6.90
C ASN A 37 -6.88 20.66 6.84
N ASN A 38 -6.10 21.13 7.82
CA ASN A 38 -4.68 20.86 7.84
C ASN A 38 -4.40 19.39 8.13
N ASP A 39 -5.08 18.82 9.13
CA ASP A 39 -4.93 17.41 9.49
C ASP A 39 -5.38 16.51 8.34
N PHE A 40 -6.52 16.81 7.72
CA PHE A 40 -7.02 16.11 6.53
C PHE A 40 -5.98 16.08 5.40
N ARG A 41 -5.45 17.25 5.03
CA ARG A 41 -4.48 17.36 3.93
C ARG A 41 -3.15 16.69 4.28
N SER A 42 -2.68 16.86 5.51
CA SER A 42 -1.44 16.23 6.00
C SER A 42 -1.55 14.71 5.94
N PHE A 43 -2.69 14.15 6.37
CA PHE A 43 -2.94 12.73 6.29
C PHE A 43 -2.96 12.22 4.85
N LEU A 44 -3.67 12.88 3.93
CA LEU A 44 -3.68 12.49 2.51
C LEU A 44 -2.29 12.58 1.86
N GLN A 45 -1.48 13.59 2.20
CA GLN A 45 -0.11 13.68 1.72
C GLN A 45 0.75 12.53 2.23
N SER A 46 0.58 12.16 3.51
CA SER A 46 1.25 11.00 4.11
C SER A 46 0.85 9.69 3.40
N LEU A 47 -0.43 9.53 3.06
CA LEU A 47 -0.91 8.38 2.27
C LEU A 47 -0.32 8.37 0.87
N CYS A 48 -0.27 9.52 0.17
CA CYS A 48 0.37 9.60 -1.14
C CYS A 48 1.85 9.18 -1.10
N ALA A 49 2.60 9.60 -0.10
CA ALA A 49 4.00 9.20 0.06
C ALA A 49 4.12 7.69 0.31
N THR A 50 3.30 7.16 1.22
CA THR A 50 3.28 5.74 1.58
C THR A 50 2.95 4.85 0.38
N PHE A 51 1.88 5.17 -0.36
CA PHE A 51 1.45 4.36 -1.49
C PHE A 51 2.35 4.50 -2.72
N LYS A 52 3.14 5.58 -2.82
CA LYS A 52 4.24 5.64 -3.79
C LYS A 52 5.37 4.69 -3.42
N GLU A 53 5.65 4.52 -2.12
CA GLU A 53 6.64 3.54 -1.65
C GLU A 53 6.14 2.11 -1.89
N PHE A 54 4.86 1.82 -1.63
CA PHE A 54 4.25 0.53 -2.01
C PHE A 54 4.37 0.28 -3.52
N LYS A 55 4.05 1.27 -4.35
CA LYS A 55 4.20 1.16 -5.80
C LYS A 55 5.63 0.89 -6.24
N MET A 56 6.60 1.54 -5.61
CA MET A 56 8.02 1.30 -5.89
C MET A 56 8.44 -0.12 -5.48
N HIS A 57 7.95 -0.62 -4.35
CA HIS A 57 8.20 -1.98 -3.88
C HIS A 57 7.72 -3.02 -4.90
N GLU A 58 6.46 -2.96 -5.33
CA GLU A 58 5.92 -3.86 -6.36
C GLU A 58 6.71 -3.78 -7.68
N GLN A 59 7.18 -2.58 -8.06
CA GLN A 59 7.98 -2.39 -9.28
C GLN A 59 9.34 -3.09 -9.17
N ILE A 60 10.01 -2.98 -8.02
CA ILE A 60 11.28 -3.66 -7.77
C ILE A 60 11.09 -5.17 -7.82
N GLU A 61 10.04 -5.71 -7.21
CA GLU A 61 9.78 -7.15 -7.23
C GLU A 61 9.50 -7.67 -8.63
N ASN A 62 8.69 -6.94 -9.40
CA ASN A 62 8.43 -7.27 -10.80
C ASN A 62 9.72 -7.29 -11.64
N GLU A 63 10.56 -6.27 -11.52
CA GLU A 63 11.76 -6.11 -12.36
C GLU A 63 12.89 -7.07 -11.96
N TYR A 64 13.09 -7.29 -10.66
CA TYR A 64 14.28 -7.99 -10.14
C TYR A 64 14.01 -9.40 -9.60
N ILE A 65 12.75 -9.77 -9.33
CA ILE A 65 12.41 -11.07 -8.74
C ILE A 65 11.46 -11.84 -9.67
N ILE A 66 10.22 -11.38 -9.81
CA ILE A 66 9.17 -12.12 -10.50
C ILE A 66 9.43 -12.22 -12.00
N GLY A 67 9.93 -11.18 -12.66
CA GLY A 67 10.27 -11.25 -14.08
C GLY A 67 11.30 -12.35 -14.39
N LEU A 68 12.31 -12.51 -13.53
CA LEU A 68 13.32 -13.56 -13.65
C LEU A 68 12.75 -14.93 -13.29
N LEU A 69 11.90 -15.01 -12.26
CA LEU A 69 11.25 -16.25 -11.84
C LEU A 69 10.32 -16.79 -12.94
N GLN A 70 9.53 -15.91 -13.57
CA GLN A 70 8.65 -16.26 -14.70
C GLN A 70 9.43 -16.82 -15.88
N GLN A 71 10.54 -16.16 -16.26
CA GLN A 71 11.40 -16.62 -17.35
C GLN A 71 11.98 -18.02 -17.11
N ARG A 72 12.25 -18.37 -15.85
CA ARG A 72 12.88 -19.66 -15.48
C ARG A 72 11.87 -20.78 -15.23
N SER A 73 10.72 -20.46 -14.64
CA SER A 73 9.73 -21.45 -14.19
C SER A 73 8.61 -21.71 -15.21
N CYS A 74 8.32 -20.75 -16.09
CA CYS A 74 7.22 -20.77 -17.06
C CYS A 74 5.80 -20.98 -16.48
N ASN A 75 5.64 -21.00 -15.14
CA ASN A 75 4.40 -21.36 -14.45
C ASN A 75 3.93 -20.30 -13.43
N VAL A 76 4.58 -19.14 -13.38
CA VAL A 76 4.16 -18.01 -12.52
C VAL A 76 3.33 -17.04 -13.35
N TYR A 77 2.08 -16.80 -12.95
CA TYR A 77 1.15 -15.93 -13.68
C TYR A 77 0.71 -14.75 -12.80
N ASN A 78 0.85 -13.52 -13.31
CA ASN A 78 0.31 -12.26 -12.76
C ASN A 78 0.17 -12.18 -11.23
N VAL A 79 1.30 -12.10 -10.51
CA VAL A 79 1.30 -12.00 -9.05
C VAL A 79 1.17 -10.53 -8.57
N HIS A 80 1.77 -9.57 -9.29
CA HIS A 80 1.74 -8.15 -8.91
C HIS A 80 0.95 -7.30 -9.92
N SER A 81 -0.28 -6.89 -9.58
CA SER A 81 -1.07 -5.98 -10.43
C SER A 81 -1.13 -4.56 -9.85
N ASP A 82 -0.58 -3.57 -10.57
CA ASP A 82 -0.48 -2.15 -10.13
C ASP A 82 -1.84 -1.42 -10.04
N ASN A 83 -2.91 -2.00 -10.58
CA ASN A 83 -4.20 -1.29 -10.74
C ASN A 83 -4.74 -0.75 -9.42
N LYS A 84 -4.63 -1.53 -8.33
CA LYS A 84 -5.14 -1.12 -7.01
C LYS A 84 -4.33 0.04 -6.41
N LEU A 85 -3.01 0.05 -6.56
CA LEU A 85 -2.16 1.13 -6.04
C LEU A 85 -2.39 2.44 -6.80
N SER A 86 -2.49 2.36 -8.13
CA SER A 86 -2.81 3.52 -8.97
C SER A 86 -4.21 4.09 -8.67
N GLU A 87 -5.21 3.24 -8.39
CA GLU A 87 -6.53 3.67 -7.94
C GLU A 87 -6.49 4.40 -6.58
N MET A 88 -5.73 3.86 -5.62
CA MET A 88 -5.60 4.48 -4.29
C MET A 88 -4.89 5.84 -4.35
N LEU A 89 -3.81 5.94 -5.12
CA LEU A 89 -3.15 7.24 -5.37
C LEU A 89 -4.10 8.25 -6.02
N SER A 90 -4.87 7.80 -7.02
CA SER A 90 -5.88 8.64 -7.68
C SER A 90 -6.96 9.13 -6.70
N LEU A 91 -7.41 8.26 -5.78
CA LEU A 91 -8.33 8.60 -4.71
C LEU A 91 -7.76 9.73 -3.84
N PHE A 92 -6.53 9.60 -3.35
CA PHE A 92 -5.89 10.59 -2.47
C PHE A 92 -5.67 11.92 -3.18
N GLU A 93 -5.17 11.91 -4.41
CA GLU A 93 -5.00 13.12 -5.21
C GLU A 93 -6.32 13.84 -5.48
N LYS A 94 -7.40 13.08 -5.74
CA LYS A 94 -8.74 13.64 -5.85
C LYS A 94 -9.13 14.33 -4.54
N GLY A 95 -8.93 13.68 -3.39
CA GLY A 95 -9.17 14.29 -2.08
C GLY A 95 -8.41 15.62 -1.89
N LEU A 96 -7.13 15.64 -2.24
CA LEU A 96 -6.28 16.84 -2.14
C LEU A 96 -6.71 17.97 -3.09
N ARG A 97 -7.24 17.66 -4.28
CA ARG A 97 -7.62 18.64 -5.30
C ARG A 97 -9.05 19.14 -5.14
N SER A 98 -10.02 18.25 -4.88
CA SER A 98 -11.44 18.54 -5.04
C SER A 98 -12.22 18.79 -3.75
N VAL A 99 -11.74 18.32 -2.59
CA VAL A 99 -12.46 18.52 -1.31
C VAL A 99 -12.19 19.93 -0.79
N LYS A 100 -13.25 20.71 -0.52
CA LYS A 100 -13.17 22.15 -0.16
C LYS A 100 -13.84 22.52 1.15
N SER A 101 -14.78 21.72 1.63
CA SER A 101 -15.55 22.00 2.85
C SER A 101 -15.47 20.87 3.88
N GLU A 102 -15.77 21.18 5.14
CA GLU A 102 -15.80 20.21 6.24
C GLU A 102 -16.75 19.05 5.95
N ASN A 103 -17.95 19.33 5.45
CA ASN A 103 -18.92 18.29 5.08
C ASN A 103 -18.37 17.35 4.00
N GLU A 104 -17.67 17.89 2.99
CA GLU A 104 -17.02 17.06 1.97
C GLU A 104 -15.86 16.25 2.54
N GLN A 105 -15.12 16.78 3.51
CA GLN A 105 -14.03 16.04 4.18
C GLN A 105 -14.56 14.85 4.96
N LEU A 106 -15.62 15.03 5.73
CA LEU A 106 -16.25 13.95 6.49
C LEU A 106 -16.83 12.87 5.57
N ASN A 107 -17.49 13.28 4.48
CA ASN A 107 -18.01 12.35 3.47
C ASN A 107 -16.89 11.60 2.75
N TYR A 108 -15.80 12.28 2.42
CA TYR A 108 -14.62 11.66 1.81
C TYR A 108 -13.94 10.70 2.78
N ALA A 109 -13.84 11.06 4.07
CA ALA A 109 -13.20 10.25 5.11
C ALA A 109 -13.87 8.88 5.27
N GLN A 110 -15.20 8.82 5.13
CA GLN A 110 -15.93 7.55 5.18
C GLN A 110 -15.48 6.60 4.06
N GLN A 111 -15.47 7.08 2.81
CA GLN A 111 -15.02 6.31 1.65
C GLN A 111 -13.53 5.96 1.75
N LEU A 112 -12.71 6.87 2.26
CA LEU A 112 -11.28 6.65 2.44
C LEU A 112 -11.01 5.49 3.41
N LYS A 113 -11.72 5.42 4.54
CA LYS A 113 -11.59 4.36 5.55
C LYS A 113 -11.91 2.99 4.95
N GLU A 114 -13.05 2.87 4.28
CA GLU A 114 -13.49 1.63 3.64
C GLU A 114 -12.49 1.15 2.59
N ARG A 115 -11.96 2.06 1.77
CA ARG A 115 -10.98 1.74 0.73
C ARG A 115 -9.61 1.35 1.30
N LEU A 116 -9.15 1.99 2.37
CA LEU A 116 -7.91 1.62 3.06
C LEU A 116 -8.04 0.25 3.73
N GLU A 117 -9.17 -0.03 4.37
CA GLU A 117 -9.44 -1.33 5.00
C GLU A 117 -9.42 -2.45 3.95
N ALA A 118 -10.17 -2.29 2.86
CA ALA A 118 -10.19 -3.27 1.78
C ALA A 118 -8.80 -3.48 1.15
N PHE A 119 -8.05 -2.40 0.92
CA PHE A 119 -6.68 -2.50 0.43
C PHE A 119 -5.80 -3.30 1.40
N THR A 120 -5.87 -3.03 2.71
CA THR A 120 -5.04 -3.70 3.72
C THR A 120 -5.36 -5.18 3.84
N GLN A 121 -6.65 -5.53 3.73
CA GLN A 121 -7.13 -6.92 3.77
C GLN A 121 -6.58 -7.74 2.60
N ASP A 122 -6.30 -7.12 1.46
CA ASP A 122 -5.67 -7.78 0.31
C ASP A 122 -4.14 -7.73 0.36
N PHE A 123 -3.56 -6.62 0.82
CA PHE A 123 -2.12 -6.36 0.75
C PHE A 123 -1.29 -7.20 1.72
N LEU A 124 -1.80 -7.46 2.94
CA LEU A 124 -1.07 -8.29 3.90
C LEU A 124 -1.03 -9.78 3.50
N PRO A 125 -2.13 -10.41 3.03
CA PRO A 125 -2.08 -11.76 2.49
C PRO A 125 -1.22 -11.89 1.24
N HIS A 126 -1.19 -10.87 0.38
CA HIS A 126 -0.33 -10.84 -0.80
C HIS A 126 1.16 -10.97 -0.44
N MET A 127 1.68 -10.11 0.45
CA MET A 127 3.06 -10.22 0.95
C MET A 127 3.35 -11.57 1.62
N LYS A 128 2.34 -12.17 2.24
CA LYS A 128 2.47 -13.48 2.86
C LYS A 128 2.57 -14.61 1.81
N GLU A 129 1.86 -14.50 0.70
CA GLU A 129 1.95 -15.44 -0.42
C GLU A 129 3.37 -15.48 -0.99
N GLU A 130 3.98 -14.31 -1.21
CA GLU A 130 5.38 -14.18 -1.65
C GLU A 130 6.39 -14.78 -0.68
N GLU A 131 6.15 -14.63 0.63
CA GLU A 131 7.01 -15.21 1.68
C GLU A 131 6.89 -16.75 1.76
N GLU A 132 5.76 -17.34 1.32
CA GLU A 132 5.43 -18.76 1.53
C GLU A 132 5.46 -19.64 0.27
N VAL A 133 5.43 -19.06 -0.95
CA VAL A 133 5.30 -19.76 -2.24
C VAL A 133 6.51 -19.51 -3.14
#